data_AF-A0A7S4PFN4-F1
#
_entry.id   AF-A0A7S4PFN4-F1
#
_cell.length_a   1.000
_cell.length_b   1.000
_cell.length_c   1.000
_cell.angle_alpha   90.00
_cell.angle_beta   90.00
_cell.angle_gamma   90.00
#
_symmetry.space_group_name_H-M   'P 1'
#
loop_
_entity.id
_entity.type
_entity.pdbx_description
1 polymer ?
#
loop_
_entity_poly.entity_id
_entity_poly.type
_entity_poly.pdbx_seq_one_letter_code
_entity_poly.pdbx_strand_id
1 'polypeptide(L)'
;GELDMTTMKLKRKIQFLDVGIAKNIREQVQSNSRQQQDRAKAKEAITELFSKIGDIKRKAEQSENMVQEICYDIKKLDHAKRNLTNTINTLKKLQMLVTSVKNLEQMINAKGEGGGVQKQYREIAYLLEATNELLMTFKDYHHIPRIREVKTYLREIKATLQIQVYDVFQDHCSRSSSANSELSLRPAEKTGTRTLEDVCFIVDALGIR
;
A
#
# COMPACT_ATOMS: atom_id res chain seq x y z
N GLY A 1 62.07 -77.02 -62.15
CA GLY A 1 62.69 -75.81 -62.71
C GLY A 1 62.31 -74.60 -61.87
N GLU A 2 63.19 -73.62 -61.74
CA GLU A 2 62.99 -72.38 -60.96
C GLU A 2 61.66 -71.66 -61.25
N LEU A 3 61.19 -71.73 -62.50
CA LEU A 3 59.90 -71.19 -62.95
C LEU A 3 58.70 -71.82 -62.23
N ASP A 4 58.76 -73.11 -61.92
CA ASP A 4 57.65 -73.81 -61.27
C ASP A 4 57.56 -73.45 -59.79
N MET A 5 58.72 -73.26 -59.15
CA MET A 5 58.83 -72.82 -57.76
C MET A 5 58.36 -71.35 -57.57
N THR A 6 58.68 -70.46 -58.52
CA THR A 6 58.20 -69.07 -58.49
C THR A 6 56.70 -68.99 -58.75
N THR A 7 56.17 -69.79 -59.67
CA THR A 7 54.73 -69.90 -59.94
C THR A 7 53.96 -70.41 -58.71
N MET A 8 54.50 -71.39 -57.98
CA MET A 8 53.93 -71.88 -56.72
C MET A 8 53.90 -70.79 -55.63
N LYS A 9 54.97 -69.99 -55.51
CA LYS A 9 55.04 -68.88 -54.53
C LYS A 9 54.01 -67.79 -54.86
N LEU A 10 53.85 -67.43 -56.14
CA LEU A 10 52.85 -66.48 -56.60
C LEU A 10 51.42 -66.99 -56.33
N LYS A 11 51.12 -68.26 -56.65
CA LYS A 11 49.81 -68.87 -56.32
C LYS A 11 49.49 -68.81 -54.83
N ARG A 12 50.45 -69.11 -53.96
CA ARG A 12 50.26 -68.99 -52.50
C ARG A 12 50.02 -67.54 -52.07
N LYS A 13 50.75 -66.58 -52.66
CA LYS A 13 50.58 -65.16 -52.36
C LYS A 13 49.20 -64.66 -52.78
N ILE A 14 48.72 -65.08 -53.95
CA ILE A 14 47.37 -64.77 -54.46
C ILE A 14 46.31 -65.36 -53.53
N GLN A 15 46.40 -66.65 -53.19
CA GLN A 15 45.47 -67.27 -52.24
C GLN A 15 45.48 -66.59 -50.87
N PHE A 16 46.64 -66.20 -50.37
CA PHE A 16 46.75 -65.47 -49.11
C PHE A 16 46.08 -64.08 -49.19
N LEU A 17 46.30 -63.36 -50.30
CA LEU A 17 45.67 -62.07 -50.56
C LEU A 17 44.15 -62.19 -50.69
N ASP A 18 43.64 -63.18 -51.42
CA ASP A 18 42.21 -63.40 -51.60
C ASP A 18 41.50 -63.70 -50.28
N VAL A 19 42.11 -64.52 -49.42
CA VAL A 19 41.60 -64.80 -48.07
C VAL A 19 41.62 -63.53 -47.20
N GLY A 20 42.69 -62.73 -47.28
CA GLY A 20 42.81 -61.46 -46.58
C GLY A 20 41.76 -60.43 -47.04
N ILE A 21 41.56 -60.29 -48.35
CA ILE A 21 40.56 -59.41 -48.96
C ILE A 21 39.15 -59.86 -48.53
N ALA A 22 38.84 -61.16 -48.63
CA ALA A 22 37.53 -61.68 -48.22
C ALA A 22 37.24 -61.51 -46.72
N LYS A 23 38.28 -61.52 -45.87
CA LYS A 23 38.15 -61.20 -44.45
C LYS A 23 37.86 -59.71 -44.25
N ASN A 24 38.67 -58.84 -44.85
CA ASN A 24 38.51 -57.38 -44.74
C ASN A 24 37.15 -56.91 -45.27
N ILE A 25 36.68 -57.47 -46.39
CA ILE A 25 35.35 -57.15 -46.94
C ILE A 25 34.24 -57.55 -45.96
N ARG A 26 34.32 -58.73 -45.33
CA ARG A 26 33.33 -59.16 -44.34
C ARG A 26 33.33 -58.25 -43.10
N GLU A 27 34.50 -57.89 -42.60
CA GLU A 27 34.65 -56.95 -41.48
C GLU A 27 34.09 -55.56 -41.85
N GLN A 28 34.36 -55.09 -43.07
CA GLN A 28 33.85 -53.81 -43.56
C GLN A 28 32.33 -53.82 -43.72
N VAL A 29 31.74 -54.88 -44.26
CA VAL A 29 30.28 -55.00 -44.37
C VAL A 29 29.61 -55.01 -42.99
N GLN A 30 30.18 -55.72 -42.01
CA GLN A 30 29.69 -55.72 -40.63
C GLN A 30 29.87 -54.37 -39.92
N SER A 31 30.98 -53.68 -40.18
CA SER A 31 31.24 -52.34 -39.63
C SER A 31 30.26 -51.32 -40.23
N ASN A 32 30.06 -51.34 -41.55
CA ASN A 32 29.14 -50.46 -42.24
C ASN A 32 27.69 -50.67 -41.78
N SER A 33 27.26 -51.92 -41.55
CA SER A 33 25.91 -52.20 -41.06
C SER A 33 25.69 -51.67 -39.65
N ARG A 34 26.68 -51.81 -38.75
CA ARG A 34 26.67 -51.22 -37.41
C ARG A 34 26.64 -49.68 -37.46
N GLN A 35 27.50 -49.07 -38.27
CA GLN A 35 27.51 -47.62 -38.45
C GLN A 35 26.18 -47.08 -38.97
N GLN A 36 25.53 -47.80 -39.91
CA GLN A 36 24.21 -47.42 -40.41
C GLN A 36 23.15 -47.50 -39.31
N GLN A 37 23.20 -48.54 -38.47
CA GLN A 37 22.30 -48.69 -37.33
C GLN A 37 22.51 -47.58 -36.29
N ASP A 38 23.75 -47.24 -35.96
CA ASP A 38 24.08 -46.18 -35.01
C ASP A 38 23.65 -44.81 -35.53
N ARG A 39 23.80 -44.55 -36.84
CA ARG A 39 23.28 -43.33 -37.48
C ARG A 39 21.77 -43.25 -37.43
N ALA A 40 21.07 -44.37 -37.63
CA ALA A 40 19.61 -44.41 -37.52
C ALA A 40 19.15 -44.08 -36.09
N LYS A 41 19.76 -44.72 -35.09
CA LYS A 41 19.49 -44.45 -33.67
C LYS A 41 19.78 -43.00 -33.28
N ALA A 42 20.89 -42.44 -33.75
CA ALA A 42 21.21 -41.03 -33.49
C ALA A 42 20.17 -40.08 -34.10
N LYS A 43 19.70 -40.33 -35.32
CA LYS A 43 18.63 -39.54 -35.96
C LYS A 43 17.31 -39.63 -35.21
N GLU A 44 16.95 -40.81 -34.73
CA GLU A 44 15.75 -41.03 -33.93
C GLU A 44 15.83 -40.26 -32.61
N ALA A 45 16.94 -40.37 -31.89
CA ALA A 45 17.17 -39.63 -30.63
C ALA A 45 17.14 -38.11 -30.83
N ILE A 46 17.69 -37.60 -31.95
CA ILE A 46 17.61 -36.18 -32.30
C ILE A 46 16.16 -35.75 -32.53
N THR A 47 15.38 -36.57 -33.23
CA THR A 47 13.96 -36.28 -33.52
C THR A 47 13.13 -36.25 -32.23
N GLU A 48 13.36 -37.22 -31.35
CA GLU A 48 12.74 -37.27 -30.02
C GLU A 48 13.12 -36.04 -29.19
N LEU A 49 14.39 -35.62 -29.22
CA LEU A 49 14.86 -34.44 -28.51
C LEU A 49 14.17 -33.16 -29.03
N PHE A 50 14.03 -32.99 -30.34
CA PHE A 50 13.30 -31.86 -30.91
C PHE A 50 11.82 -31.85 -30.49
N SER A 51 11.19 -33.02 -30.43
CA SER A 51 9.81 -33.13 -29.90
C SER A 51 9.74 -32.68 -28.45
N LYS A 52 10.65 -33.17 -27.59
CA LYS A 52 10.71 -32.80 -26.17
C LYS A 52 10.97 -31.30 -25.99
N ILE A 53 11.87 -30.71 -26.78
CA ILE A 53 12.14 -29.26 -26.75
C ILE A 53 10.87 -28.48 -27.14
N GLY A 54 10.15 -28.93 -28.18
CA GLY A 54 8.89 -28.32 -28.59
C GLY A 54 7.83 -28.35 -27.48
N ASP A 55 7.72 -29.47 -26.79
CA ASP A 55 6.78 -29.63 -25.67
C ASP A 55 7.16 -28.78 -24.45
N ILE A 56 8.46 -28.70 -24.13
CA ILE A 56 8.97 -27.80 -23.08
C ILE A 56 8.65 -26.35 -23.42
N LYS A 57 8.90 -25.92 -24.66
CA LYS A 57 8.60 -24.56 -25.12
C LYS A 57 7.11 -24.25 -24.96
N ARG A 58 6.24 -25.14 -25.41
CA ARG A 58 4.78 -24.98 -25.33
C ARG A 58 4.30 -24.87 -23.88
N LYS A 59 4.82 -25.73 -23.00
CA LYS A 59 4.48 -25.69 -21.56
C LYS A 59 5.02 -24.43 -20.89
N ALA A 60 6.20 -23.96 -21.27
CA ALA A 60 6.76 -22.71 -20.77
C ALA A 60 5.90 -21.51 -21.17
N GLU A 61 5.47 -21.43 -22.43
CA GLU A 61 4.58 -20.38 -22.93
C GLU A 61 3.21 -20.40 -22.23
N GLN A 62 2.63 -21.59 -22.03
CA GLN A 62 1.41 -21.74 -21.23
C GLN A 62 1.59 -21.31 -19.78
N SER A 63 2.72 -21.67 -19.16
CA SER A 63 3.05 -21.26 -17.80
C SER A 63 3.27 -19.76 -17.68
N GLU A 64 3.87 -19.12 -18.69
CA GLU A 64 4.05 -17.68 -18.73
C GLU A 64 2.71 -16.96 -18.79
N ASN A 65 1.82 -17.36 -19.71
CA ASN A 65 0.48 -16.79 -19.83
C ASN A 65 -0.32 -16.93 -18.53
N MET A 66 -0.28 -18.11 -17.91
CA MET A 66 -0.93 -18.36 -16.63
C MET A 66 -0.38 -17.44 -15.52
N VAL A 67 0.94 -17.26 -15.45
CA VAL A 67 1.56 -16.35 -14.46
C VAL A 67 1.19 -14.90 -14.73
N GLN A 68 1.11 -14.48 -16.00
CA GLN A 68 0.68 -13.13 -16.35
C GLN A 68 -0.77 -12.85 -15.90
N GLU A 69 -1.68 -13.80 -16.10
CA GLU A 69 -3.07 -13.71 -15.60
C GLU A 69 -3.11 -13.61 -14.07
N ILE A 70 -2.35 -14.46 -13.37
CA ILE A 70 -2.24 -14.40 -11.89
C ILE A 70 -1.72 -13.03 -11.45
N CYS A 71 -0.68 -12.51 -12.09
CA CYS A 71 -0.13 -11.19 -11.76
C CYS A 71 -1.12 -10.04 -12.03
N TYR A 72 -1.91 -10.15 -13.09
CA TYR A 72 -2.98 -9.19 -13.38
C TYR A 72 -4.04 -9.18 -12.27
N ASP A 73 -4.48 -10.36 -11.84
CA ASP A 73 -5.46 -10.50 -10.76
C ASP A 73 -4.91 -10.02 -9.41
N ILE A 74 -3.65 -10.32 -9.09
CA ILE A 74 -2.97 -9.80 -7.89
C ILE A 74 -2.96 -8.27 -7.91
N LYS A 75 -2.65 -7.65 -9.06
CA LYS A 75 -2.62 -6.19 -9.18
C LYS A 75 -4.01 -5.59 -9.00
N LYS A 76 -5.05 -6.21 -9.59
CA LYS A 76 -6.44 -5.81 -9.39
C LYS A 76 -6.86 -5.90 -7.92
N LEU A 77 -6.47 -6.99 -7.25
CA LEU A 77 -6.74 -7.17 -5.82
C LEU A 77 -6.00 -6.16 -4.96
N ASP A 78 -4.77 -5.80 -5.29
CA ASP A 78 -4.00 -4.76 -4.59
C ASP A 78 -4.67 -3.39 -4.71
N HIS A 79 -5.13 -3.02 -5.92
CA HIS A 79 -5.90 -1.79 -6.12
C HIS A 79 -7.19 -1.80 -5.28
N ALA A 80 -7.93 -2.91 -5.26
CA ALA A 80 -9.12 -3.05 -4.45
C ALA A 80 -8.80 -2.90 -2.94
N LYS A 81 -7.76 -3.58 -2.46
CA LYS A 81 -7.30 -3.51 -1.07
C LYS A 81 -6.92 -2.08 -0.69
N ARG A 82 -6.11 -1.39 -1.51
CA ARG A 82 -5.71 0.00 -1.28
C ARG A 82 -6.91 0.94 -1.24
N ASN A 83 -7.85 0.80 -2.16
CA ASN A 83 -9.07 1.61 -2.19
C ASN A 83 -9.93 1.36 -0.95
N LEU A 84 -10.09 0.11 -0.53
CA LEU A 84 -10.80 -0.25 0.70
C LEU A 84 -10.10 0.32 1.94
N THR A 85 -8.78 0.18 2.06
CA THR A 85 -8.01 0.75 3.19
C THR A 85 -8.15 2.27 3.23
N ASN A 86 -8.06 2.95 2.09
CA ASN A 86 -8.26 4.39 2.01
C ASN A 86 -9.69 4.78 2.43
N THR A 87 -10.69 4.02 2.00
CA THR A 87 -12.10 4.23 2.37
C THR A 87 -12.30 4.06 3.87
N ILE A 88 -11.80 2.97 4.46
CA ILE A 88 -11.86 2.70 5.90
C ILE A 88 -11.20 3.82 6.69
N ASN A 89 -10.01 4.26 6.30
CA ASN A 89 -9.31 5.36 6.98
C ASN A 89 -10.06 6.68 6.87
N THR A 90 -10.64 6.97 5.70
CA THR A 90 -11.45 8.18 5.48
C THR A 90 -12.72 8.15 6.34
N LEU A 91 -13.40 7.01 6.41
CA LEU A 91 -14.59 6.84 7.26
C LEU A 91 -14.26 6.95 8.74
N LYS A 92 -13.13 6.39 9.20
CA LYS A 92 -12.65 6.56 10.58
C LYS A 92 -12.41 8.04 10.91
N LYS A 93 -11.73 8.78 10.02
CA LYS A 93 -11.54 10.23 10.19
C LYS A 93 -12.86 11.00 10.22
N LEU A 94 -13.84 10.58 9.42
CA LEU A 94 -15.16 11.21 9.41
C LEU A 94 -15.92 10.93 10.71
N GLN A 95 -15.85 9.70 11.21
CA GLN A 95 -16.40 9.34 12.52
C GLN A 95 -15.74 10.17 13.63
N MET A 96 -14.41 10.28 13.62
CA MET A 96 -13.68 11.15 14.55
C MET A 96 -14.19 12.59 14.47
N LEU A 97 -14.37 13.14 13.27
CA LEU A 97 -14.86 14.51 13.08
C LEU A 97 -16.26 14.70 13.68
N VAL A 98 -17.20 13.81 13.35
CA VAL A 98 -18.56 13.88 13.88
C VAL A 98 -18.57 13.76 15.41
N THR A 99 -17.76 12.86 15.97
CA THR A 99 -17.64 12.71 17.43
C THR A 99 -17.03 13.95 18.07
N SER A 100 -15.95 14.52 17.52
CA SER A 100 -15.34 15.74 18.06
C SER A 100 -16.29 16.93 18.04
N VAL A 101 -17.06 17.11 16.96
CA VAL A 101 -18.07 18.19 16.88
C VAL A 101 -19.18 18.00 17.91
N LYS A 102 -19.65 16.77 18.14
CA LYS A 102 -20.62 16.48 19.21
C LYS A 102 -20.04 16.72 20.61
N ASN A 103 -18.78 16.35 20.83
CA ASN A 103 -18.11 16.60 22.11
C ASN A 103 -17.94 18.11 22.35
N LEU A 104 -17.58 18.89 21.33
CA LEU A 104 -17.53 20.35 21.41
C LEU A 104 -18.88 20.93 21.80
N GLU A 105 -19.95 20.51 21.13
CA GLU A 105 -21.31 20.94 21.48
C GLU A 105 -21.64 20.62 22.93
N GLN A 106 -21.36 19.40 23.40
CA GLN A 106 -21.61 19.00 24.78
C GLN A 106 -20.83 19.85 25.78
N MET A 107 -19.54 20.11 25.53
CA MET A 107 -18.71 20.95 26.42
C MET A 107 -19.14 22.43 26.43
N ILE A 108 -19.63 22.94 25.29
CA ILE A 108 -20.13 24.31 25.15
C ILE A 108 -21.51 24.45 25.80
N ASN A 109 -22.38 23.44 25.67
CA ASN A 109 -23.74 23.44 26.19
C ASN A 109 -23.85 22.94 27.64
N ALA A 110 -22.81 22.27 28.17
CA ALA A 110 -22.69 21.94 29.58
C ALA A 110 -22.69 23.24 30.40
N LYS A 111 -23.88 23.69 30.77
CA LYS A 111 -24.09 24.70 31.81
C LYS A 111 -23.60 24.07 33.11
N GLY A 112 -22.84 24.83 33.89
CA GLY A 112 -22.45 24.42 35.25
C GLY A 112 -23.70 24.29 36.11
N GLU A 113 -24.37 23.14 36.04
CA GLU A 113 -25.39 22.75 37.01
C GLU A 113 -24.68 22.52 38.34
N GLY A 114 -24.76 23.53 39.21
CA GLY A 114 -24.21 23.47 40.56
C GLY A 114 -22.78 24.01 40.71
N GLY A 115 -22.64 25.34 40.65
CA GLY A 115 -21.74 26.10 41.53
C GLY A 115 -20.24 25.74 41.64
N GLY A 116 -19.64 24.95 40.74
CA GLY A 116 -18.24 24.56 40.93
C GLY A 116 -17.45 24.04 39.73
N VAL A 117 -18.07 23.69 38.60
CA VAL A 117 -17.30 23.25 37.43
C VAL A 117 -16.92 24.47 36.60
N GLN A 118 -15.68 24.94 36.75
CA GLN A 118 -15.11 25.90 35.81
C GLN A 118 -15.26 25.31 34.40
N LYS A 119 -15.94 26.04 33.52
CA LYS A 119 -16.02 25.68 32.11
C LYS A 119 -14.59 25.56 31.58
N GLN A 120 -14.23 24.37 31.10
CA GLN A 120 -12.86 24.06 30.70
C GLN A 120 -12.56 24.65 29.32
N TYR A 121 -12.52 25.98 29.25
CA TYR A 121 -12.32 26.72 28.01
C TYR A 121 -11.03 26.32 27.30
N ARG A 122 -9.99 25.97 28.07
CA ARG A 122 -8.75 25.43 27.55
C ARG A 122 -8.90 24.10 26.81
N GLU A 123 -9.67 23.16 27.36
CA GLU A 123 -9.95 21.89 26.68
C GLU A 123 -10.81 22.09 25.43
N ILE A 124 -11.76 23.04 25.48
CA ILE A 124 -12.56 23.43 24.32
C ILE A 124 -11.67 24.00 23.22
N ALA A 125 -10.68 24.85 23.56
CA ALA A 125 -9.73 25.41 22.60
C ALA A 125 -8.91 24.29 21.92
N TYR A 126 -8.35 23.36 22.69
CA TYR A 126 -7.60 22.22 22.14
C TYR A 126 -8.45 21.34 21.23
N LEU A 127 -9.68 21.00 21.65
CA LEU A 127 -10.58 20.18 20.85
C LEU A 127 -11.03 20.92 19.58
N LEU A 128 -11.22 22.24 19.65
CA LEU A 128 -11.60 23.09 18.52
C LEU A 128 -10.48 23.15 17.48
N GLU A 129 -9.24 23.32 17.91
CA GLU A 129 -8.06 23.31 17.05
C GLU A 129 -7.90 21.96 16.34
N ALA A 130 -7.92 20.85 17.10
CA ALA A 130 -7.84 19.51 16.53
C ALA A 130 -9.00 19.21 15.55
N THR A 131 -10.21 19.71 15.85
CA THR A 131 -11.38 19.56 14.97
C THR A 131 -11.21 20.37 13.68
N ASN A 132 -10.61 21.56 13.76
CA ASN A 132 -10.30 22.37 12.58
C ASN A 132 -9.27 21.68 11.68
N GLU A 133 -8.19 21.12 12.24
CA GLU A 133 -7.20 20.35 11.48
C GLU A 133 -7.85 19.15 10.79
N LEU A 134 -8.70 18.41 11.51
CA LEU A 134 -9.41 17.27 10.95
C LEU A 134 -10.35 17.69 9.81
N LEU A 135 -11.03 18.82 9.94
CA LEU A 135 -11.87 19.39 8.89
C LEU A 135 -11.06 19.74 7.62
N MET A 136 -9.81 20.19 7.75
CA MET A 136 -8.95 20.49 6.60
C MET A 136 -8.64 19.24 5.76
N THR A 137 -8.62 18.06 6.39
CA THR A 137 -8.48 16.78 5.66
C THR A 137 -9.67 16.53 4.72
N PHE A 138 -10.84 17.11 5.00
CA PHE A 138 -12.06 16.95 4.22
C PHE A 138 -12.33 18.06 3.20
N LYS A 139 -11.37 18.96 2.93
CA LYS A 139 -11.53 20.11 2.02
C LYS A 139 -12.01 19.72 0.62
N ASP A 140 -11.50 18.62 0.08
CA ASP A 140 -11.81 18.17 -1.29
C ASP A 140 -13.16 17.43 -1.38
N TYR A 141 -13.77 17.11 -0.23
CA TYR A 141 -15.03 16.36 -0.15
C TYR A 141 -16.27 17.26 -0.01
N HIS A 142 -16.16 18.54 -0.37
CA HIS A 142 -17.24 19.54 -0.28
C HIS A 142 -18.52 19.18 -1.05
N HIS A 143 -18.40 18.36 -2.08
CA HIS A 143 -19.53 17.88 -2.88
C HIS A 143 -20.44 16.91 -2.10
N ILE A 144 -19.94 16.29 -1.03
CA ILE A 144 -20.71 15.34 -0.23
C ILE A 144 -21.65 16.09 0.73
N PRO A 145 -22.98 15.92 0.63
CA PRO A 145 -23.95 16.65 1.45
C PRO A 145 -23.71 16.50 2.96
N ARG A 146 -23.40 15.29 3.41
CA ARG A 146 -23.20 15.01 4.84
C ARG A 146 -21.99 15.74 5.44
N ILE A 147 -20.92 15.92 4.68
CA ILE A 147 -19.74 16.67 5.14
C ILE A 147 -20.07 18.17 5.22
N ARG A 148 -20.87 18.67 4.27
CA ARG A 148 -21.37 20.04 4.30
C ARG A 148 -22.24 20.31 5.53
N GLU A 149 -23.12 19.39 5.89
CA GLU A 149 -23.93 19.47 7.11
C GLU A 149 -23.03 19.58 8.36
N VAL A 150 -22.05 18.68 8.52
CA VAL A 150 -21.11 18.71 9.65
C VAL A 150 -20.33 20.03 9.70
N LYS A 151 -19.91 20.55 8.53
CA LYS A 151 -19.21 21.85 8.44
C LYS A 151 -20.11 23.03 8.81
N THR A 152 -21.39 23.01 8.43
CA THR A 152 -22.37 24.02 8.85
C THR A 152 -22.60 23.94 10.34
N TYR A 153 -22.79 22.74 10.87
CA TYR A 153 -22.99 22.51 12.29
C TYR A 153 -21.82 23.01 13.14
N LEU A 154 -20.58 22.74 12.73
CA LEU A 154 -19.40 23.28 13.40
C LEU A 154 -19.35 24.82 13.37
N ARG A 155 -19.83 25.46 12.28
CA ARG A 155 -19.91 26.93 12.22
C ARG A 155 -20.93 27.48 13.21
N GLU A 156 -22.07 26.84 13.36
CA GLU A 156 -23.11 27.21 14.34
C GLU A 156 -22.57 27.08 15.77
N ILE A 157 -21.90 25.97 16.08
CA ILE A 157 -21.26 25.76 17.40
C ILE A 157 -20.19 26.83 17.67
N LYS A 158 -19.36 27.17 16.68
CA LYS A 158 -18.37 28.25 16.79
C LYS A 158 -19.03 29.60 17.05
N ALA A 159 -20.14 29.91 16.38
CA ALA A 159 -20.86 31.17 16.57
C ALA A 159 -21.45 31.26 17.98
N THR A 160 -22.03 30.16 18.49
CA THR A 160 -22.50 30.09 19.88
C THR A 160 -21.37 30.28 20.88
N LEU A 161 -20.21 29.67 20.64
CA LEU A 161 -19.03 29.84 21.48
C LEU A 161 -18.51 31.30 21.46
N GLN A 162 -18.51 31.95 20.30
CA GLN A 162 -18.13 33.36 20.16
C GLN A 162 -18.99 34.28 21.02
N ILE A 163 -20.32 34.08 21.00
CA ILE A 163 -21.25 34.86 21.82
C ILE A 163 -20.95 34.64 23.32
N GLN A 164 -20.81 33.39 23.75
CA GLN A 164 -20.51 33.08 25.15
C GLN A 164 -19.18 33.65 25.63
N VAL A 165 -18.14 33.63 24.77
CA VAL A 165 -16.84 34.23 25.06
C VAL A 165 -16.97 35.76 25.20
N TYR A 166 -17.75 36.39 24.33
CA TYR A 166 -18.01 37.83 24.39
C TYR A 166 -18.73 38.23 25.68
N ASP A 167 -19.76 37.48 26.09
CA ASP A 167 -20.49 37.72 27.33
C ASP A 167 -19.57 37.63 28.56
N VAL A 168 -18.69 36.62 28.61
CA VAL A 168 -17.70 36.46 29.70
C VAL A 168 -16.73 37.64 29.74
N PHE A 169 -16.29 38.13 28.58
CA PHE A 169 -15.40 39.28 28.49
C PHE A 169 -16.12 40.56 28.96
N GLN A 170 -17.36 40.78 28.54
CA GLN A 170 -18.16 41.94 28.95
C GLN A 170 -18.45 41.95 30.46
N ASP A 171 -18.75 40.79 31.05
CA ASP A 171 -18.92 40.63 32.50
C ASP A 171 -17.64 40.95 33.26
N HIS A 172 -16.48 40.50 32.75
CA HIS A 172 -15.18 40.80 33.36
C HIS A 172 -14.84 42.31 33.27
N CYS A 173 -15.05 42.94 32.12
CA CYS A 173 -14.83 44.38 31.93
C CYS A 173 -15.75 45.23 32.82
N SER A 174 -17.02 44.83 32.98
CA SER A 174 -17.97 45.54 33.83
C SER A 174 -17.60 45.44 35.32
N ARG A 175 -17.11 44.28 35.77
CA ARG A 175 -16.61 44.07 37.14
C ARG A 175 -15.30 44.83 37.42
N SER A 176 -14.41 44.92 36.44
CA SER A 176 -13.17 45.70 36.55
C SER A 176 -13.43 47.21 36.59
N SER A 177 -14.45 47.70 35.89
CA SER A 177 -14.80 49.14 35.86
C SER A 177 -15.36 49.65 37.19
N SER A 178 -16.05 48.80 37.97
CA SER A 178 -16.55 49.15 39.31
C SER A 178 -15.48 49.09 40.42
N ALA A 179 -14.30 48.53 40.16
CA ALA A 179 -13.23 48.38 41.14
C ALA A 179 -12.26 49.59 41.20
N ASN A 180 -12.42 50.59 40.33
CA ASN A 180 -11.55 51.76 40.30
C ASN A 180 -11.92 52.88 41.30
N SER A 181 -12.89 52.65 42.22
CA SER A 181 -13.30 53.67 43.20
C SER A 181 -12.73 53.49 44.61
N GLU A 182 -12.14 52.36 45.00
CA GLU A 182 -11.52 52.25 46.32
C GLU A 182 -10.25 51.39 46.29
N LEU A 183 -9.15 52.05 46.64
CA LEU A 183 -7.84 51.48 46.95
C LEU A 183 -7.99 50.56 48.18
N SER A 184 -8.23 49.27 47.96
CA SER A 184 -8.17 48.26 49.03
C SER A 184 -7.45 47.00 48.56
N LEU A 185 -6.34 46.71 49.24
CA LEU A 185 -5.52 45.50 49.13
C LEU A 185 -6.36 44.25 49.51
N ARG A 186 -7.19 43.78 48.58
CA ARG A 186 -7.71 42.41 48.57
C ARG A 186 -7.01 41.66 47.44
N PRO A 187 -6.50 40.43 47.67
CA PRO A 187 -5.89 39.67 46.59
C PRO A 187 -6.97 39.42 45.54
N ALA A 188 -6.80 40.03 44.37
CA ALA A 188 -7.64 39.78 43.21
C ALA A 188 -7.80 38.27 43.05
N GLU A 189 -9.05 37.81 42.99
CA GLU A 189 -9.39 36.40 42.89
C GLU A 189 -8.64 35.79 41.69
N LYS A 190 -7.61 34.98 41.97
CA LYS A 190 -6.75 34.30 40.97
C LYS A 190 -7.55 33.43 39.98
N THR A 191 -8.83 33.21 40.26
CA THR A 191 -9.78 32.47 39.43
C THR A 191 -10.27 33.30 38.25
N GLY A 192 -10.53 34.60 38.42
CA GLY A 192 -11.05 35.47 37.35
C GLY A 192 -10.03 35.76 36.25
N THR A 193 -8.75 35.88 36.61
CA THR A 193 -7.65 36.09 35.65
C THR A 193 -7.32 34.81 34.88
N ARG A 194 -7.41 33.64 35.51
CA ARG A 194 -7.23 32.33 34.85
C ARG A 194 -8.34 32.03 33.86
N THR A 195 -9.60 32.34 34.20
CA THR A 195 -10.71 32.17 33.25
C THR A 195 -10.56 33.07 32.03
N LEU A 196 -10.03 34.29 32.17
CA LEU A 196 -9.75 35.16 31.03
C LEU A 196 -8.60 34.63 30.15
N GLU A 197 -7.52 34.12 30.76
CA GLU A 197 -6.42 33.47 30.06
C GLU A 197 -6.92 32.26 29.23
N ASP A 198 -7.75 31.41 29.82
CA ASP A 198 -8.34 30.24 29.15
C ASP A 198 -9.30 30.63 28.01
N VAL A 199 -9.98 31.77 28.13
CA VAL A 199 -10.87 32.32 27.09
C VAL A 199 -10.07 32.92 25.93
N CYS A 200 -8.91 33.54 26.19
CA CYS A 200 -8.02 34.02 25.14
C CYS A 200 -7.53 32.87 24.24
N PHE A 201 -7.24 31.69 24.80
CA PHE A 201 -6.90 30.51 24.00
C PHE A 201 -8.04 30.09 23.04
N ILE A 202 -9.30 30.31 23.41
CA ILE A 202 -10.43 30.06 22.51
C ILE A 202 -10.49 31.07 21.38
N VAL A 203 -10.25 32.36 21.67
CA VAL A 203 -10.23 33.42 20.64
C VAL A 203 -9.14 33.12 19.61
N ASP A 204 -7.96 32.70 20.07
CA ASP A 204 -6.86 32.25 19.21
C ASP A 204 -7.24 31.02 18.38
N ALA A 205 -7.85 29.99 19.00
CA ALA A 205 -8.30 28.78 18.31
C ALA A 205 -9.47 29.01 17.34
N LEU A 206 -10.28 30.04 17.56
CA LEU A 206 -11.33 30.47 16.63
C LEU A 206 -10.76 31.22 15.42
N GLY A 207 -9.50 31.67 15.48
CA GLY A 207 -8.84 32.42 14.41
C GLY A 207 -9.42 33.82 14.19
N ILE A 208 -10.04 34.39 15.23
CA ILE A 208 -10.56 35.77 15.20
C ILE A 208 -9.37 36.68 15.51
N ARG A 209 -8.66 37.10 14.47
CA ARG A 209 -7.77 38.26 14.52
C ARG A 209 -8.49 39.49 14.00
#